data_AF-A0A951QL27-F1
#
_entry.id   AF-A0A951QL27-F1
#
_cell.length_a   1.000
_cell.length_b   1.000
_cell.length_c   1.000
_cell.angle_alpha   90.00
_cell.angle_beta   90.00
_cell.angle_gamma   90.00
#
_symmetry.space_group_name_H-M   'P 1'
#
loop_
_entity.id
_entity.type
_entity.pdbx_description
1 polymer ?
#
loop_
_entity_poly.entity_id
_entity_poly.type
_entity_poly.pdbx_seq_one_letter_code
_entity_poly.pdbx_strand_id
1 'polypeptide(L)'
;MSTRKVIGTIRRIDGSPRKYAKVTFRRVVGSYTFDAQYPADICQVTTDSFGRFSCILWCNTESEAGETLYECLFEGDRFKFSLPVGVGDIDLSSLRAMGSHVNDPKHETVLEYINSQIALYRGGEYYQYFYPGINEKIFTLTNPVTSPEKSQIFLNGLKQQFGTDYNIDANLINWIAEISLSPEYLLEVYY
;
A
#
# COMPACT_ATOMS: atom_id res chain seq x y z
N MET A 1 -0.25 -3.16 26.41
CA MET A 1 0.47 -3.99 25.41
C MET A 1 -0.45 -5.12 24.97
N SER A 2 -0.69 -5.27 23.66
CA SER A 2 -1.47 -6.39 23.13
C SER A 2 -0.56 -7.30 22.31
N THR A 3 -0.77 -8.61 22.47
CA THR A 3 -0.13 -9.63 21.64
C THR A 3 -1.20 -10.48 21.01
N ARG A 4 -0.94 -11.01 19.82
CA ARG A 4 -1.84 -11.91 19.12
C ARG A 4 -1.13 -13.18 18.71
N LYS A 5 -1.80 -14.32 18.93
CA LYS A 5 -1.29 -15.62 18.55
C LYS A 5 -1.61 -15.90 17.08
N VAL A 6 -0.58 -16.05 16.28
CA VAL A 6 -0.66 -16.50 14.90
C VAL A 6 -0.49 -18.01 14.86
N ILE A 7 -1.42 -18.70 14.21
CA ILE A 7 -1.38 -20.15 14.00
C ILE A 7 -1.36 -20.44 12.50
N GLY A 8 -0.95 -21.64 12.11
CA GLY A 8 -1.07 -22.04 10.71
C GLY A 8 -0.57 -23.46 10.48
N THR A 9 -0.82 -23.95 9.27
CA THR A 9 -0.31 -25.24 8.80
C THR A 9 0.42 -25.05 7.47
N ILE A 10 1.65 -25.55 7.38
CA ILE A 10 2.43 -25.54 6.15
C ILE A 10 2.41 -26.93 5.53
N ARG A 11 2.09 -26.98 4.22
CA ARG A 11 2.01 -28.21 3.43
C ARG A 11 2.90 -28.11 2.20
N ARG A 12 3.33 -29.26 1.70
CA ARG A 12 3.95 -29.39 0.38
C ARG A 12 2.87 -29.37 -0.71
N ILE A 13 3.30 -29.27 -1.96
CA ILE A 13 2.40 -29.26 -3.14
C ILE A 13 1.57 -30.55 -3.23
N ASP A 14 2.14 -31.68 -2.78
CA ASP A 14 1.45 -32.98 -2.70
C ASP A 14 0.44 -33.08 -1.53
N GLY A 15 0.24 -32.00 -0.76
CA GLY A 15 -0.64 -31.95 0.39
C GLY A 15 -0.07 -32.53 1.68
N SER A 16 1.11 -33.16 1.64
CA SER A 16 1.78 -33.71 2.82
C SER A 16 2.26 -32.58 3.76
N PRO A 17 2.30 -32.82 5.08
CA PRO A 17 2.74 -31.79 6.03
C PRO A 17 4.21 -31.45 5.83
N ARG A 18 4.53 -30.16 5.87
CA ARG A 18 5.92 -29.72 5.94
C ARG A 18 6.39 -29.75 7.39
N LYS A 19 7.01 -30.86 7.78
CA LYS A 19 7.46 -31.12 9.15
C LYS A 19 8.79 -30.43 9.45
N TYR A 20 8.97 -29.98 10.70
CA TYR A 20 10.21 -29.45 11.25
C TYR A 20 10.84 -28.30 10.45
N ALA A 21 10.01 -27.54 9.75
CA ALA A 21 10.44 -26.45 8.91
C ALA A 21 10.38 -25.13 9.67
N LYS A 22 11.38 -24.28 9.44
CA LYS A 22 11.54 -23.00 10.14
C LYS A 22 10.66 -21.93 9.50
N VAL A 23 9.80 -21.31 10.31
CA VAL A 23 9.00 -20.14 9.97
C VAL A 23 9.55 -18.95 10.76
N THR A 24 9.86 -17.86 10.08
CA THR A 24 10.39 -16.64 10.70
C THR A 24 9.44 -15.49 10.45
N PHE A 25 9.06 -14.79 11.52
CA PHE A 25 8.31 -13.55 11.45
C PHE A 25 9.23 -12.40 11.83
N ARG A 26 9.35 -11.39 10.98
CA ARG A 26 10.16 -10.20 11.22
C ARG A 26 9.27 -8.97 11.13
N ARG A 27 9.27 -8.13 12.17
CA ARG A 27 8.61 -6.83 12.07
C ARG A 27 9.40 -5.93 11.11
N VAL A 28 8.72 -5.35 10.10
CA VAL A 28 9.36 -4.75 8.91
C VAL A 28 10.10 -3.45 9.25
N VAL A 29 9.51 -2.61 10.10
CA VAL A 29 10.09 -1.36 10.60
C VAL A 29 9.83 -1.30 12.10
N GLY A 30 10.68 -0.59 12.85
CA GLY A 30 10.36 -0.25 14.23
C GLY A 30 8.96 0.35 14.32
N SER A 31 8.17 -0.09 15.29
CA SER A 31 6.85 0.48 15.57
C SER A 31 6.95 1.38 16.78
N TYR A 32 5.98 2.26 16.98
CA TYR A 32 5.94 3.11 18.15
C TYR A 32 4.52 3.24 18.66
N THR A 33 4.41 3.51 19.95
CA THR A 33 3.22 4.06 20.60
C THR A 33 3.52 5.51 20.97
N PHE A 34 2.52 6.25 21.43
CA PHE A 34 2.67 7.63 21.88
C PHE A 34 3.78 7.79 22.94
N ASP A 35 4.01 6.76 23.75
CA ASP A 35 4.91 6.76 24.90
C ASP A 35 6.22 5.95 24.70
N ALA A 36 6.35 5.15 23.65
CA ALA A 36 7.50 4.25 23.49
C ALA A 36 7.84 3.90 22.03
N GLN A 37 9.12 3.62 21.77
CA GLN A 37 9.58 3.03 20.51
C GLN A 37 9.90 1.55 20.67
N TYR A 38 9.46 0.74 19.71
CA TYR A 38 9.67 -0.70 19.65
C TYR A 38 10.53 -1.04 18.43
N PRO A 39 11.83 -1.36 18.62
CA PRO A 39 12.71 -1.72 17.52
C PRO A 39 12.22 -2.97 16.81
N ALA A 40 12.62 -3.21 15.56
CA ALA A 40 12.25 -4.42 14.84
C ALA A 40 12.59 -5.70 15.65
N ASP A 41 11.65 -6.63 15.73
CA ASP A 41 11.81 -7.91 16.41
C ASP A 41 11.65 -9.09 15.44
N ILE A 42 12.14 -10.26 15.88
CA ILE A 42 12.08 -11.50 15.10
C ILE A 42 11.49 -12.60 16.00
N CYS A 43 10.40 -13.22 15.58
CA CYS A 43 9.90 -14.48 16.13
C CYS A 43 10.27 -15.63 15.20
N GLN A 44 10.81 -16.71 15.76
CA GLN A 44 11.12 -17.93 14.99
C GLN A 44 10.40 -19.11 15.61
N VAL A 45 9.72 -19.89 14.78
CA VAL A 45 9.02 -21.11 15.19
C VAL A 45 9.32 -22.23 14.21
N THR A 46 9.26 -23.47 14.69
CA THR A 46 9.48 -24.67 13.89
C THR A 46 8.17 -25.44 13.83
N THR A 47 7.78 -25.90 12.63
CA THR A 47 6.55 -26.69 12.48
C THR A 47 6.67 -28.07 13.12
N ASP A 48 5.55 -28.59 13.63
CA ASP A 48 5.46 -29.92 14.22
C ASP A 48 5.42 -31.05 13.16
N SER A 49 5.20 -32.29 13.60
CA SER A 49 5.08 -33.46 12.72
C SER A 49 3.86 -33.42 11.77
N PHE A 50 2.91 -32.51 12.01
CA PHE A 50 1.73 -32.27 11.18
C PHE A 50 1.84 -30.97 10.38
N GLY A 51 3.01 -30.30 10.40
CA GLY A 51 3.24 -29.05 9.69
C GLY A 51 2.60 -27.84 10.37
N ARG A 52 2.11 -27.97 11.61
CA ARG A 52 1.45 -26.89 12.36
C ARG A 52 2.46 -26.06 13.12
N PHE A 53 2.16 -24.79 13.32
CA PHE A 53 2.95 -23.91 14.19
C PHE A 53 2.04 -22.91 14.91
N SER A 54 2.59 -22.29 15.96
CA SER A 54 2.01 -21.12 16.60
C SER A 54 3.09 -20.17 17.10
N CYS A 55 2.96 -18.87 16.86
CA CYS A 55 3.82 -17.81 17.40
C CYS A 55 2.95 -16.72 18.04
N ILE A 56 3.45 -16.07 19.08
CA ILE A 56 2.84 -14.87 19.65
C ILE A 56 3.59 -13.66 19.08
N LEU A 57 2.86 -12.77 18.40
CA LEU A 57 3.37 -11.53 17.82
C LEU A 57 2.79 -10.33 18.56
N TRP A 58 3.55 -9.23 18.60
CA TRP A 58 3.10 -7.98 19.21
C TRP A 58 2.20 -7.21 18.25
N CYS A 59 1.16 -6.55 18.78
CA CYS A 59 0.24 -5.71 18.04
C CYS A 59 0.23 -4.29 18.62
N ASN A 60 0.32 -3.29 17.76
CA ASN A 60 0.03 -1.91 18.13
C ASN A 60 -1.48 -1.74 18.37
N THR A 61 -1.86 -1.28 19.56
CA THR A 61 -3.25 -1.00 19.91
C THR A 61 -3.67 0.43 19.68
N GLU A 62 -2.74 1.31 19.34
CA GLU A 62 -3.00 2.73 19.14
C GLU A 62 -3.32 3.00 17.67
N SER A 63 -4.56 3.39 17.40
CA SER A 63 -5.11 3.55 16.05
C SER A 63 -4.41 4.62 15.22
N GLU A 64 -3.78 5.61 15.84
CA GLU A 64 -3.10 6.72 15.15
C GLU A 64 -1.69 6.36 14.67
N ALA A 65 -1.04 5.36 15.28
CA ALA A 65 0.33 4.95 14.96
C ALA A 65 0.41 3.86 13.87
N GLY A 66 -0.73 3.48 13.28
CA GLY A 66 -0.81 2.52 12.18
C GLY A 66 -0.70 1.04 12.59
N GLU A 67 -1.02 0.16 11.63
CA GLU A 67 -0.98 -1.29 11.84
C GLU A 67 0.46 -1.82 11.96
N THR A 68 0.64 -2.89 12.74
CA THR A 68 1.95 -3.55 12.85
C THR A 68 2.22 -4.45 11.64
N LEU A 69 3.21 -4.07 10.84
CA LEU A 69 3.61 -4.81 9.64
C LEU A 69 4.66 -5.89 9.95
N TYR A 70 4.34 -7.12 9.58
CA TYR A 70 5.23 -8.27 9.67
C TYR A 70 5.55 -8.83 8.29
N GLU A 71 6.76 -9.35 8.15
CA GLU A 71 7.18 -10.21 7.05
C GLU A 71 7.29 -11.64 7.57
N CYS A 72 6.61 -12.58 6.92
CA CYS A 72 6.78 -14.02 7.13
C CYS A 72 7.77 -14.56 6.10
N LEU A 73 8.81 -15.26 6.56
CA LEU A 73 9.79 -15.96 5.76
C LEU A 73 9.71 -17.46 6.05
N PHE A 74 9.62 -18.23 4.98
CA PHE A 74 9.54 -19.69 5.05
C PHE A 74 10.18 -20.31 3.80
N GLU A 75 11.27 -21.04 3.96
CA GLU A 75 11.95 -21.80 2.89
C GLU A 75 12.19 -21.05 1.57
N GLY A 76 12.50 -19.76 1.65
CA GLY A 76 12.75 -18.90 0.50
C GLY A 76 11.51 -18.16 -0.02
N ASP A 77 10.31 -18.54 0.42
CA ASP A 77 9.09 -17.74 0.25
C ASP A 77 9.06 -16.59 1.27
N ARG A 78 8.56 -15.44 0.85
CA ARG A 78 8.38 -14.26 1.70
C ARG A 78 7.07 -13.57 1.35
N PHE A 79 6.34 -13.15 2.35
CA PHE A 79 5.20 -12.24 2.17
C PHE A 79 5.04 -11.34 3.39
N LYS A 80 4.47 -10.15 3.19
CA LYS A 80 4.16 -9.24 4.30
C LYS A 80 2.66 -9.21 4.56
N PHE A 81 2.30 -8.88 5.79
CA PHE A 81 0.92 -8.71 6.22
C PHE A 81 0.86 -7.68 7.36
N SER A 82 -0.28 -7.02 7.46
CA SER A 82 -0.66 -6.27 8.66
C SER A 82 -1.23 -7.23 9.69
N LEU A 83 -0.79 -7.12 10.95
CA LEU A 83 -1.33 -7.89 12.05
C LEU A 83 -2.45 -7.11 12.75
N PRO A 84 -3.73 -7.45 12.56
CA PRO A 84 -4.84 -6.75 13.19
C PRO A 84 -4.87 -6.98 14.70
N VAL A 85 -5.27 -5.96 15.45
CA VAL A 85 -5.56 -6.07 16.88
C VAL A 85 -6.73 -7.03 17.10
N GLY A 86 -6.64 -7.89 18.11
CA GLY A 86 -7.72 -8.80 18.47
C GLY A 86 -7.33 -9.79 19.56
N VAL A 87 -8.35 -10.43 20.13
CA VAL A 87 -8.24 -11.36 21.27
C VAL A 87 -8.23 -12.83 20.87
N GLY A 88 -8.45 -13.16 19.60
CA GLY A 88 -8.46 -14.54 19.10
C GLY A 88 -7.23 -14.92 18.29
N ASP A 89 -6.91 -16.21 18.29
CA ASP A 89 -5.94 -16.81 17.38
C ASP A 89 -6.30 -16.43 15.93
N ILE A 90 -5.29 -16.10 15.13
CA ILE A 90 -5.47 -15.77 13.71
C ILE A 90 -4.64 -16.72 12.84
N ASP A 91 -5.26 -17.24 11.79
CA ASP A 91 -4.60 -18.17 10.89
C ASP A 91 -3.71 -17.41 9.88
N LEU A 92 -2.53 -17.95 9.61
CA LEU A 92 -1.56 -17.40 8.67
C LEU A 92 -2.12 -17.33 7.24
N SER A 93 -3.00 -18.26 6.85
CA SER A 93 -3.67 -18.20 5.54
C SER A 93 -4.58 -16.98 5.42
N SER A 94 -5.29 -16.61 6.49
CA SER A 94 -6.10 -15.39 6.54
C SER A 94 -5.21 -14.14 6.46
N LEU A 95 -4.11 -14.11 7.22
CA LEU A 95 -3.13 -13.03 7.14
C LEU A 95 -2.50 -12.91 5.77
N ARG A 96 -2.22 -14.03 5.10
CA ARG A 96 -1.67 -14.05 3.74
C ARG A 96 -2.68 -13.55 2.72
N ALA A 97 -3.96 -13.93 2.84
CA ALA A 97 -5.03 -13.43 1.99
C ALA A 97 -5.25 -11.91 2.15
N MET A 98 -5.16 -11.41 3.39
CA MET A 98 -5.19 -9.96 3.67
C MET A 98 -3.92 -9.27 3.17
N GLY A 99 -2.74 -9.88 3.38
CA GLY A 99 -1.43 -9.37 2.99
C GLY A 99 -1.15 -9.39 1.49
N SER A 100 -1.83 -10.26 0.72
CA SER A 100 -1.79 -10.22 -0.76
C SER A 100 -2.38 -8.93 -1.36
N HIS A 101 -3.05 -8.10 -0.55
CA HIS A 101 -3.44 -6.75 -0.94
C HIS A 101 -2.36 -5.69 -0.64
N VAL A 102 -1.28 -6.04 0.05
CA VAL A 102 -0.27 -5.10 0.56
C VAL A 102 1.02 -5.07 -0.29
N ASN A 103 1.29 -6.07 -1.15
CA ASN A 103 2.54 -6.08 -1.95
C ASN A 103 2.41 -6.42 -3.44
N ASP A 104 1.22 -6.72 -3.96
CA ASP A 104 1.01 -6.83 -5.41
C ASP A 104 -0.32 -6.16 -5.74
N PRO A 105 -0.34 -4.97 -6.38
CA PRO A 105 -1.53 -4.56 -7.05
C PRO A 105 -1.80 -5.61 -8.13
N LYS A 106 -2.90 -6.34 -8.01
CA LYS A 106 -3.37 -7.19 -9.10
C LYS A 106 -3.69 -6.25 -10.26
N HIS A 107 -2.80 -6.20 -11.24
CA HIS A 107 -3.05 -5.51 -12.49
C HIS A 107 -3.86 -6.46 -13.36
N GLU A 108 -5.15 -6.17 -13.53
CA GLU A 108 -6.05 -6.92 -14.39
C GLU A 108 -5.70 -6.71 -15.87
N THR A 109 -4.97 -5.62 -16.18
CA THR A 109 -4.52 -5.30 -17.53
C THR A 109 -3.05 -4.87 -17.59
N VAL A 110 -2.43 -5.07 -18.76
CA VAL A 110 -1.06 -4.57 -19.05
C VAL A 110 -0.96 -3.05 -18.88
N LEU A 111 -2.05 -2.33 -19.15
CA LEU A 111 -2.12 -0.88 -18.98
C LEU A 111 -1.98 -0.46 -17.52
N GLU A 112 -2.63 -1.18 -16.59
CA GLU A 112 -2.50 -0.94 -15.14
C GLU A 112 -1.09 -1.23 -14.62
N TYR A 113 -0.43 -2.26 -15.16
CA TYR A 113 0.97 -2.56 -14.83
C TYR A 113 1.92 -1.45 -15.32
N ILE A 114 1.74 -0.97 -16.55
CA ILE A 114 2.55 0.14 -17.07
C ILE A 114 2.35 1.39 -16.20
N ASN A 115 1.10 1.68 -15.81
CA ASN A 115 0.78 2.82 -14.96
C ASN A 115 1.41 2.70 -13.57
N SER A 116 1.44 1.51 -12.96
CA SER A 116 2.06 1.31 -11.64
C SER A 116 3.58 1.38 -11.69
N GLN A 117 4.21 0.89 -12.76
CA GLN A 117 5.66 1.03 -12.96
C GLN A 117 6.05 2.49 -13.17
N ILE A 118 5.24 3.28 -13.89
CA ILE A 118 5.45 4.73 -14.05
C ILE A 118 5.31 5.45 -12.68
N ALA A 119 4.30 5.10 -11.88
CA ALA A 119 4.09 5.68 -10.55
C ALA A 119 5.22 5.34 -9.55
N LEU A 120 5.75 4.12 -9.60
CA LEU A 120 6.90 3.70 -8.79
C LEU A 120 8.20 4.39 -9.22
N TYR A 121 8.41 4.60 -10.53
CA TYR A 121 9.61 5.30 -11.04
C TYR A 121 9.60 6.81 -10.76
N ARG A 122 8.43 7.41 -10.53
CA ARG A 122 8.25 8.85 -10.28
C ARG A 122 8.11 9.23 -8.81
N GLY A 123 8.19 8.27 -7.88
CA GLY A 123 8.27 8.55 -6.46
C GLY A 123 6.97 9.09 -5.86
N GLY A 124 5.93 8.25 -5.82
CA GLY A 124 4.79 8.45 -4.91
C GLY A 124 3.84 9.62 -5.24
N GLU A 125 3.87 10.13 -6.47
CA GLU A 125 2.92 11.15 -6.94
C GLU A 125 1.53 10.50 -7.12
N TYR A 126 0.50 11.07 -6.47
CA TYR A 126 -0.89 10.73 -6.77
C TYR A 126 -1.16 11.09 -8.23
N TYR A 127 -1.95 10.25 -8.90
CA TYR A 127 -2.20 10.40 -10.33
C TYR A 127 -3.69 10.33 -10.64
N GLN A 128 -4.18 11.28 -11.44
CA GLN A 128 -5.59 11.36 -11.81
C GLN A 128 -5.77 11.92 -13.22
N TYR A 129 -6.78 11.40 -13.92
CA TYR A 129 -7.19 11.88 -15.24
C TYR A 129 -8.50 12.65 -15.19
N PHE A 130 -8.64 13.65 -16.04
CA PHE A 130 -9.92 14.33 -16.31
C PHE A 130 -10.17 14.44 -17.81
N TYR A 131 -11.43 14.26 -18.19
CA TYR A 131 -11.96 14.61 -19.51
C TYR A 131 -12.82 15.86 -19.32
N PRO A 132 -12.26 17.06 -19.56
CA PRO A 132 -12.92 18.29 -19.18
C PRO A 132 -14.16 18.55 -20.03
N GLY A 133 -15.24 19.02 -19.40
CA GLY A 133 -16.37 19.60 -20.12
C GLY A 133 -15.95 20.81 -20.95
N ILE A 134 -16.82 21.24 -21.88
CA ILE A 134 -16.59 22.45 -22.66
C ILE A 134 -16.39 23.63 -21.71
N ASN A 135 -15.21 24.24 -21.75
CA ASN A 135 -14.80 25.34 -20.87
C ASN A 135 -14.89 25.04 -19.36
N GLU A 136 -14.83 23.78 -18.95
CA GLU A 136 -14.67 23.45 -17.52
C GLU A 136 -13.37 24.06 -16.98
N LYS A 137 -13.40 24.58 -15.75
CA LYS A 137 -12.23 25.26 -15.16
C LYS A 137 -11.85 24.72 -13.78
N ILE A 138 -12.66 23.85 -13.18
CA ILE A 138 -12.42 23.35 -11.82
C ILE A 138 -12.47 21.84 -11.84
N PHE A 139 -11.41 21.20 -11.32
CA PHE A 139 -11.31 19.73 -11.25
C PHE A 139 -11.05 19.31 -9.81
N THR A 140 -11.80 18.32 -9.31
CA THR A 140 -11.66 17.85 -7.94
C THR A 140 -10.74 16.62 -7.89
N LEU A 141 -9.61 16.79 -7.20
CA LEU A 141 -8.66 15.76 -6.88
C LEU A 141 -9.19 14.84 -5.78
N THR A 142 -8.82 13.57 -5.88
CA THR A 142 -9.21 12.53 -4.92
C THR A 142 -8.59 12.77 -3.55
N ASN A 143 -7.38 13.35 -3.51
CA ASN A 143 -6.67 13.66 -2.28
C ASN A 143 -6.26 15.15 -2.25
N PRO A 144 -6.17 15.77 -1.06
CA PRO A 144 -5.64 17.12 -0.93
C PRO A 144 -4.14 17.16 -1.24
N VAL A 145 -3.70 18.24 -1.88
CA VAL A 145 -2.31 18.43 -2.30
C VAL A 145 -1.57 19.26 -1.26
N THR A 146 -0.49 18.70 -0.71
CA THR A 146 0.32 19.36 0.32
C THR A 146 1.49 20.17 -0.24
N SER A 147 1.86 19.96 -1.51
CA SER A 147 2.87 20.75 -2.23
C SER A 147 2.41 21.03 -3.67
N PRO A 148 1.41 21.91 -3.87
CA PRO A 148 0.86 22.26 -5.18
C PRO A 148 1.90 22.62 -6.24
N GLU A 149 2.97 23.29 -5.85
CA GLU A 149 4.04 23.73 -6.75
C GLU A 149 4.86 22.59 -7.35
N LYS A 150 4.77 21.38 -6.77
CA LYS A 150 5.42 20.17 -7.28
C LYS A 150 4.55 19.38 -8.25
N SER A 151 3.27 19.73 -8.38
CA SER A 151 2.38 19.02 -9.28
C SER A 151 2.79 19.18 -10.74
N GLN A 152 2.45 18.19 -11.55
CA GLN A 152 2.64 18.21 -12.98
C GLN A 152 1.31 17.94 -13.65
N ILE A 153 0.81 18.89 -14.44
CA ILE A 153 -0.38 18.70 -15.24
C ILE A 153 0.03 18.67 -16.71
N PHE A 154 -0.53 17.72 -17.46
CA PHE A 154 -0.35 17.62 -18.91
C PHE A 154 -1.72 17.71 -19.58
N LEU A 155 -1.85 18.53 -20.61
CA LEU A 155 -3.01 18.61 -21.47
C LEU A 155 -2.65 17.94 -22.80
N ASN A 156 -3.24 16.78 -23.09
CA ASN A 156 -2.89 15.94 -24.25
C ASN A 156 -1.38 15.68 -24.35
N GLY A 157 -0.74 15.36 -23.21
CA GLY A 157 0.71 15.16 -23.14
C GLY A 157 1.58 16.43 -23.14
N LEU A 158 0.99 17.63 -23.30
CA LEU A 158 1.73 18.89 -23.20
C LEU A 158 1.75 19.39 -21.76
N LYS A 159 2.94 19.53 -21.17
CA LYS A 159 3.11 20.00 -19.81
C LYS A 159 2.60 21.43 -19.64
N GLN A 160 1.82 21.64 -18.59
CA GLN A 160 1.26 22.92 -18.16
C GLN A 160 2.07 23.47 -16.97
N GLN A 161 2.09 24.79 -16.83
CA GLN A 161 2.86 25.50 -15.83
C GLN A 161 1.99 25.90 -14.63
N PHE A 162 2.39 25.45 -13.44
CA PHE A 162 1.78 25.89 -12.18
C PHE A 162 1.96 27.41 -11.99
N GLY A 163 0.92 28.10 -11.52
CA GLY A 163 0.91 29.57 -11.37
C GLY A 163 0.51 30.34 -12.62
N THR A 164 0.64 29.72 -13.81
CA THR A 164 0.33 30.37 -15.10
C THR A 164 -0.87 29.73 -15.77
N ASP A 165 -0.88 28.40 -15.91
CA ASP A 165 -1.91 27.65 -16.62
C ASP A 165 -2.94 27.06 -15.66
N TYR A 166 -2.51 26.73 -14.44
CA TYR A 166 -3.35 26.21 -13.39
C TYR A 166 -2.79 26.55 -12.01
N ASN A 167 -3.66 26.48 -11.00
CA ASN A 167 -3.32 26.49 -9.57
C ASN A 167 -4.04 25.35 -8.86
N ILE A 168 -3.60 24.99 -7.67
CA ILE A 168 -4.28 24.00 -6.82
C ILE A 168 -4.54 24.61 -5.45
N ASP A 169 -5.78 24.55 -4.99
CA ASP A 169 -6.19 24.92 -3.63
C ASP A 169 -6.84 23.70 -2.96
N ALA A 170 -6.24 23.23 -1.87
CA ALA A 170 -6.56 21.96 -1.23
C ALA A 170 -6.60 20.78 -2.24
N ASN A 171 -7.81 20.34 -2.61
CA ASN A 171 -8.03 19.27 -3.60
C ASN A 171 -8.69 19.78 -4.89
N LEU A 172 -8.65 21.08 -5.17
CA LEU A 172 -9.25 21.68 -6.35
C LEU A 172 -8.18 22.24 -7.29
N ILE A 173 -8.13 21.71 -8.51
CA ILE A 173 -7.39 22.34 -9.59
C ILE A 173 -8.25 23.46 -10.15
N ASN A 174 -7.69 24.66 -10.19
CA ASN A 174 -8.24 25.82 -10.86
C ASN A 174 -7.46 26.05 -12.16
N TRP A 175 -8.09 25.74 -13.29
CA TRP A 175 -7.55 26.00 -14.61
C TRP A 175 -7.66 27.49 -14.94
N ILE A 176 -6.54 28.15 -15.16
CA ILE A 176 -6.47 29.60 -15.40
C ILE A 176 -5.94 29.95 -16.78
N ALA A 177 -5.42 28.97 -17.54
CA ALA A 177 -5.01 29.19 -18.92
C ALA A 177 -6.18 29.69 -19.79
N GLU A 178 -5.84 30.56 -20.74
CA GLU A 178 -6.80 31.13 -21.69
C GLU A 178 -7.34 30.10 -22.69
N ILE A 179 -6.64 28.97 -22.86
CA ILE A 179 -7.10 27.89 -23.72
C ILE A 179 -8.45 27.34 -23.23
N SER A 180 -9.40 27.26 -24.15
CA SER A 180 -10.68 26.60 -23.94
C SER A 180 -10.49 25.09 -23.90
N LEU A 181 -10.95 24.47 -22.82
CA LEU A 181 -10.95 23.02 -22.70
C LEU A 181 -12.13 22.41 -23.47
N SER A 182 -11.91 21.21 -24.02
CA SER A 182 -12.85 20.45 -24.82
C SER A 182 -12.97 19.02 -24.26
N PRO A 183 -14.13 18.35 -24.39
CA PRO A 183 -14.33 16.96 -23.99
C PRO A 183 -13.38 15.94 -24.65
N GLU A 184 -12.76 16.31 -25.78
CA GLU A 184 -11.77 15.46 -26.44
C GLU A 184 -10.38 15.55 -25.81
N TYR A 185 -10.17 16.48 -24.87
CA TYR A 185 -8.89 16.64 -24.22
C TYR A 185 -8.73 15.70 -23.03
N LEU A 186 -7.49 15.34 -22.77
CA LEU A 186 -7.08 14.60 -21.59
C LEU A 186 -6.22 15.50 -20.71
N LEU A 187 -6.65 15.69 -19.47
CA LEU A 187 -5.82 16.26 -18.41
C LEU A 187 -5.23 15.13 -17.59
N GLU A 188 -3.91 15.06 -17.54
CA GLU A 188 -3.14 14.11 -16.74
C GLU A 188 -2.51 14.87 -15.57
N VAL A 189 -2.83 14.52 -14.34
CA VAL A 189 -2.41 15.26 -13.15
C VAL A 189 -1.60 14.37 -12.24
N TYR A 190 -0.36 14.77 -11.95
CA TYR A 190 0.56 14.16 -10.98
C TYR A 190 0.72 15.15 -9.81
N TYR A 191 0.46 14.74 -8.56
CA TYR A 191 0.43 15.66 -7.42
C TYR A 191 0.69 14.99 -6.05
#